data_AF-A0A8J3G9V2-F1
#
_entry.id   AF-A0A8J3G9V2-F1
#
_cell.length_a   1.000
_cell.length_b   1.000
_cell.length_c   1.000
_cell.angle_alpha   90.00
_cell.angle_beta   90.00
_cell.angle_gamma   90.00
#
_symmetry.space_group_name_H-M   'P 1'
#
loop_
_entity.id
_entity.type
_entity.pdbx_description
1 polymer ?
#
loop_
_entity_poly.entity_id
_entity_poly.type
_entity_poly.pdbx_seq_one_letter_code
_entity_poly.pdbx_strand_id
1 'polypeptide(L)'
;MQMKKTPLAFLFSIIPLTLLFLLQSCGGDKGYDFDTFQEQSLDFAKNDQRIDQQEYETLVVGIGNSDDRRFQSLKTEGGEVDHAKVAAYLKKYFDAKGTNVALTDIWQPGAGTSDAGSFNVSVFLENSASMDGYVDANSTAFKATMLDLLTNLENYPATDTLNLNYINSTIIPVKAAASKTDVSDFYQNLNRGNFKSQGGKRGSSDIGEILSQILNQQKSDELSVLISDFVFSPGGKDAVRYLEGQRSQIRSEFVAALRNNPSLSVAIMQGQAQFEGTYYDRNDKPHASFAAERPYYVWLIGTAAQIQSVVDSKILAQTRNGFSNALVIQPAGNASQPPFKIQYRPRIGEFDSKSLAQGIISDAQAARDDRNKGVFEFNVAVNFSQSMQDAGYFLDSTNYKINDPNYSLKAKPITDQNDVSLRGFTHLLTLRTTDLKEEKLQIDVVGKVPGWVYASSSEDDTQIETAADEATKTFGFSYLVEGVSDAFYPRSQANPLYTIPLTIKR
;
A
#
# COMPACT_ATOMS: atom_id res chain seq x y z
N MET A 1 -65.45 38.11 -10.84
CA MET A 1 -65.70 37.02 -9.89
C MET A 1 -64.36 36.62 -9.28
N GLN A 2 -63.92 37.18 -8.13
CA GLN A 2 -64.39 36.89 -6.76
C GLN A 2 -64.58 35.37 -6.58
N MET A 3 -63.85 34.66 -5.69
CA MET A 3 -63.55 34.99 -4.30
C MET A 3 -62.20 34.44 -3.80
N LYS A 4 -61.61 35.22 -2.88
CA LYS A 4 -60.60 34.85 -1.87
C LYS A 4 -61.15 33.84 -0.86
N LYS A 5 -60.28 33.00 -0.28
CA LYS A 5 -60.09 32.81 1.18
C LYS A 5 -58.89 31.89 1.46
N THR A 6 -57.87 32.47 2.12
CA THR A 6 -56.83 31.82 2.96
C THR A 6 -57.42 31.44 4.35
N PRO A 7 -56.66 30.87 5.31
CA PRO A 7 -55.63 29.80 5.25
C PRO A 7 -55.90 28.70 6.30
N LEU A 8 -55.20 27.56 6.25
CA LEU A 8 -55.07 26.67 7.42
C LEU A 8 -53.63 26.18 7.54
N ALA A 9 -53.01 26.53 8.67
CA ALA A 9 -51.69 26.10 9.07
C ALA A 9 -51.70 24.61 9.42
N PHE A 10 -50.71 23.85 8.94
CA PHE A 10 -50.35 22.57 9.53
C PHE A 10 -48.83 22.52 9.67
N LEU A 11 -48.41 22.33 10.92
CA LEU A 11 -47.03 22.07 11.31
C LEU A 11 -46.52 20.83 10.56
N PHE A 12 -45.40 20.95 9.85
CA PHE A 12 -44.59 19.80 9.49
C PHE A 12 -43.86 19.33 10.75
N SER A 13 -44.46 18.36 11.44
CA SER A 13 -43.76 17.57 12.45
C SER A 13 -42.74 16.70 11.71
N ILE A 14 -41.47 16.92 12.04
CA ILE A 14 -40.35 16.06 11.66
C ILE A 14 -40.63 14.68 12.24
N ILE A 15 -40.94 13.71 11.39
CA ILE A 15 -40.95 12.29 11.74
C ILE A 15 -39.52 11.80 11.45
N PRO A 16 -38.72 11.42 12.46
CA PRO A 16 -37.47 10.74 12.18
C PRO A 16 -37.81 9.39 11.57
N LEU A 17 -37.34 9.18 10.34
CA LEU A 17 -37.42 7.91 9.63
C LEU A 17 -36.51 6.91 10.34
N THR A 18 -37.01 6.27 11.39
CA THR A 18 -36.39 5.10 11.99
C THR A 18 -36.39 3.99 10.94
N LEU A 19 -35.21 3.74 10.37
CA LEU A 19 -34.93 2.59 9.51
C LEU A 19 -35.06 1.33 10.38
N LEU A 20 -36.24 0.71 10.35
CA LEU A 20 -36.49 -0.58 10.98
C LEU A 20 -35.84 -1.65 10.09
N PHE A 21 -34.63 -2.09 10.44
CA PHE A 21 -34.04 -3.28 9.84
C PHE A 21 -34.79 -4.52 10.35
N LEU A 22 -35.53 -5.15 9.44
CA LEU A 22 -36.13 -6.46 9.64
C LEU A 22 -35.01 -7.51 9.70
N LEU A 23 -34.63 -7.88 10.92
CA LEU A 23 -33.91 -9.13 11.19
C LEU A 23 -34.84 -10.30 10.83
N GLN A 24 -34.51 -11.06 9.78
CA GLN A 24 -35.01 -12.43 9.68
C GLN A 24 -34.23 -13.29 10.67
N SER A 25 -34.69 -13.25 11.92
CA SER A 25 -34.31 -14.19 12.97
C SER A 25 -35.17 -15.44 12.84
N CYS A 26 -34.53 -16.59 12.60
CA CYS A 26 -35.05 -17.87 13.06
C CYS A 26 -34.58 -18.08 14.51
N GLY A 27 -35.28 -17.50 15.47
CA GLY A 27 -34.98 -17.65 16.90
C GLY A 27 -35.62 -16.54 17.75
N GLY A 28 -36.68 -16.86 18.49
CA GLY A 28 -37.51 -15.88 19.19
C GLY A 28 -36.80 -15.06 20.27
N ASP A 29 -37.26 -13.81 20.44
CA ASP A 29 -37.31 -12.98 21.67
C ASP A 29 -36.17 -13.13 22.71
N LYS A 30 -34.94 -13.30 22.25
CA LYS A 30 -33.74 -13.19 23.09
C LYS A 30 -33.02 -11.91 22.69
N GLY A 31 -32.83 -11.01 23.66
CA GLY A 31 -31.98 -9.84 23.48
C GLY A 31 -30.55 -10.25 23.11
N TYR A 32 -29.79 -9.33 22.52
CA TYR A 32 -28.39 -9.57 22.13
C TYR A 32 -27.59 -9.98 23.38
N ASP A 33 -27.14 -11.23 23.44
CA ASP A 33 -26.41 -11.81 24.57
C ASP A 33 -24.99 -12.24 24.17
N PHE A 34 -24.20 -12.67 25.15
CA PHE A 34 -22.80 -13.02 24.90
C PHE A 34 -22.60 -14.18 23.92
N ASP A 35 -23.57 -15.09 23.86
CA ASP A 35 -23.53 -16.25 22.97
C ASP A 35 -23.86 -15.81 21.52
N THR A 36 -24.82 -14.89 21.36
CA THR A 36 -25.10 -14.23 20.07
C THR A 36 -23.89 -13.48 19.54
N PHE A 37 -23.19 -12.70 20.38
CA PHE A 37 -21.95 -12.01 20.02
C PHE A 37 -20.87 -12.98 19.51
N GLN A 38 -20.69 -14.09 20.21
CA GLN A 38 -19.75 -15.15 19.82
C GLN A 38 -20.10 -15.78 18.47
N GLU A 39 -21.35 -16.22 18.29
CA GLU A 39 -21.81 -16.82 17.05
C GLU A 39 -21.68 -15.87 15.86
N GLN A 40 -22.10 -14.62 16.04
CA GLN A 40 -22.02 -13.59 15.01
C GLN A 40 -20.56 -13.27 14.64
N SER A 41 -19.66 -13.16 15.62
CA SER A 41 -18.24 -12.94 15.35
C SER A 41 -17.61 -14.07 14.53
N LEU A 42 -18.03 -15.33 14.75
CA LEU A 42 -17.56 -16.47 13.95
C LEU A 42 -18.11 -16.46 12.55
N ASP A 43 -19.37 -16.05 12.37
CA ASP A 43 -20.00 -15.99 11.06
C ASP A 43 -19.34 -14.93 10.16
N PHE A 44 -19.05 -13.75 10.72
CA PHE A 44 -18.28 -12.68 10.05
C PHE A 44 -16.91 -13.19 9.59
N ALA A 45 -16.10 -13.75 10.50
CA ALA A 45 -14.76 -14.22 10.17
C ALA A 45 -14.70 -15.50 9.32
N LYS A 46 -15.83 -16.16 9.04
CA LYS A 46 -15.86 -17.50 8.43
C LYS A 46 -15.31 -17.53 7.01
N ASN A 47 -15.53 -16.46 6.25
CA ASN A 47 -15.27 -16.46 4.80
C ASN A 47 -13.90 -15.84 4.45
N ASP A 48 -13.46 -14.84 5.19
CA ASP A 48 -12.29 -14.04 4.87
C ASP A 48 -11.29 -13.90 6.04
N GLN A 49 -11.54 -14.58 7.16
CA GLN A 49 -10.67 -14.65 8.34
C GLN A 49 -10.31 -13.27 8.92
N ARG A 50 -11.23 -12.31 8.80
CA ARG A 50 -11.11 -10.97 9.37
C ARG A 50 -12.41 -10.53 10.02
N ILE A 51 -12.34 -9.43 10.76
CA ILE A 51 -13.50 -8.66 11.19
C ILE A 51 -13.28 -7.24 10.69
N ASP A 52 -14.06 -6.83 9.69
CA ASP A 52 -13.97 -5.49 9.12
C ASP A 52 -14.62 -4.43 10.03
N GLN A 53 -14.55 -3.16 9.62
CA GLN A 53 -15.11 -2.06 10.40
C GLN A 53 -16.61 -2.22 10.66
N GLN A 54 -17.40 -2.55 9.63
CA GLN A 54 -18.86 -2.62 9.75
C GLN A 54 -19.28 -3.80 10.64
N GLU A 55 -18.59 -4.92 10.50
CA GLU A 55 -18.77 -6.11 11.32
C GLU A 55 -18.40 -5.83 12.78
N TYR A 56 -17.25 -5.20 13.02
CA TYR A 56 -16.79 -4.84 14.35
C TYR A 56 -17.73 -3.85 15.05
N GLU A 57 -18.18 -2.81 14.35
CA GLU A 57 -19.14 -1.84 14.86
C GLU A 57 -20.47 -2.52 15.21
N THR A 58 -20.93 -3.49 14.40
CA THR A 58 -22.13 -4.28 14.68
C THR A 58 -21.99 -5.05 16.01
N LEU A 59 -20.84 -5.69 16.23
CA LEU A 59 -20.55 -6.40 17.48
C LEU A 59 -20.51 -5.45 18.68
N VAL A 60 -19.85 -4.29 18.54
CA VAL A 60 -19.73 -3.27 19.60
C VAL A 60 -21.08 -2.68 19.98
N VAL A 61 -21.94 -2.36 19.00
CA VAL A 61 -23.31 -1.88 19.25
C VAL A 61 -24.11 -2.92 20.05
N GLY A 62 -23.96 -4.20 19.70
CA GLY A 62 -24.56 -5.30 20.45
C GLY A 62 -24.09 -5.38 21.90
N ILE A 63 -22.78 -5.26 22.15
CA ILE A 63 -22.20 -5.21 23.52
C ILE A 63 -22.72 -4.00 24.30
N GLY A 64 -22.79 -2.84 23.65
CA GLY A 64 -23.23 -1.58 24.26
C GLY A 64 -24.69 -1.65 24.73
N ASN A 65 -25.57 -2.19 23.89
CA ASN A 65 -27.01 -2.26 24.13
C ASN A 65 -27.47 -3.47 24.95
N SER A 66 -26.56 -4.36 25.36
CA SER A 66 -26.88 -5.57 26.11
C SER A 66 -26.78 -5.40 27.63
N ASP A 67 -27.73 -6.01 28.35
CA ASP A 67 -27.74 -6.16 29.80
C ASP A 67 -27.03 -7.44 30.29
N ASP A 68 -26.45 -8.25 29.39
CA ASP A 68 -25.73 -9.47 29.77
C ASP A 68 -24.48 -9.13 30.59
N ARG A 69 -24.45 -9.61 31.84
CA ARG A 69 -23.36 -9.37 32.79
C ARG A 69 -22.00 -9.88 32.31
N ARG A 70 -21.96 -10.83 31.38
CA ARG A 70 -20.70 -11.33 30.78
C ARG A 70 -19.98 -10.25 29.97
N PHE A 71 -20.69 -9.24 29.46
CA PHE A 71 -20.07 -8.11 28.77
C PHE A 71 -19.34 -7.13 29.69
N GLN A 72 -19.48 -7.24 31.02
CA GLN A 72 -18.76 -6.37 31.96
C GLN A 72 -17.24 -6.51 31.84
N SER A 73 -16.74 -7.69 31.46
CA SER A 73 -15.31 -7.87 31.20
C SER A 73 -14.83 -7.21 29.91
N LEU A 74 -15.75 -6.78 29.03
CA LEU A 74 -15.46 -6.09 27.78
C LEU A 74 -15.78 -4.59 27.86
N LYS A 75 -16.16 -4.08 29.04
CA LYS A 75 -16.46 -2.68 29.30
C LYS A 75 -15.37 -2.05 30.20
N THR A 76 -15.28 -0.74 30.14
CA THR A 76 -14.50 0.08 31.08
C THR A 76 -15.20 0.15 32.43
N GLU A 77 -14.52 0.68 33.45
CA GLU A 77 -15.15 0.93 34.76
C GLU A 77 -16.34 1.90 34.66
N GLY A 78 -16.36 2.76 33.63
CA GLY A 78 -17.46 3.68 33.33
C GLY A 78 -18.63 3.07 32.58
N GLY A 79 -18.58 1.77 32.23
CA GLY A 79 -19.64 1.07 31.50
C GLY A 79 -19.60 1.22 29.97
N GLU A 80 -18.67 2.02 29.44
CA GLU A 80 -18.41 2.14 28.00
C GLU A 80 -17.70 0.90 27.46
N VAL A 81 -17.90 0.55 26.18
CA VAL A 81 -17.21 -0.59 25.56
C VAL A 81 -15.71 -0.33 25.47
N ASP A 82 -14.91 -1.30 25.89
CA ASP A 82 -13.45 -1.25 25.87
C ASP A 82 -12.92 -2.00 24.65
N HIS A 83 -12.60 -1.27 23.59
CA HIS A 83 -12.23 -1.83 22.28
C HIS A 83 -11.00 -2.75 22.33
N ALA A 84 -10.02 -2.43 23.18
CA ALA A 84 -8.84 -3.26 23.36
C ALA A 84 -9.20 -4.62 23.99
N LYS A 85 -10.10 -4.61 24.99
CA LYS A 85 -10.60 -5.85 25.59
C LYS A 85 -11.45 -6.66 24.61
N VAL A 86 -12.28 -6.01 23.80
CA VAL A 86 -13.08 -6.68 22.76
C VAL A 86 -12.18 -7.36 21.74
N ALA A 87 -11.17 -6.67 21.20
CA ALA A 87 -10.28 -7.26 20.20
C ALA A 87 -9.42 -8.40 20.77
N ALA A 88 -8.89 -8.23 21.99
CA ALA A 88 -8.16 -9.28 22.68
C ALA A 88 -9.05 -10.51 22.97
N TYR A 89 -10.31 -10.28 23.33
CA TYR A 89 -11.29 -11.34 23.51
C TYR A 89 -11.55 -12.09 22.20
N LEU A 90 -11.89 -11.38 21.13
CA LEU A 90 -12.17 -11.96 19.82
C LEU A 90 -10.98 -12.78 19.31
N LYS A 91 -9.76 -12.26 19.41
CA LYS A 91 -8.54 -12.99 19.05
C LYS A 91 -8.44 -14.32 19.80
N LYS A 92 -8.59 -14.29 21.12
CA LYS A 92 -8.56 -15.49 21.96
C LYS A 92 -9.68 -16.46 21.62
N TYR A 93 -10.87 -15.94 21.32
CA TYR A 93 -12.04 -16.73 20.97
C TYR A 93 -11.84 -17.46 19.62
N PHE A 94 -11.35 -16.76 18.60
CA PHE A 94 -11.03 -17.35 17.30
C PHE A 94 -9.94 -18.41 17.40
N ASP A 95 -8.87 -18.16 18.17
CA ASP A 95 -7.82 -19.14 18.45
C ASP A 95 -8.39 -20.43 19.08
N ALA A 96 -9.32 -20.28 20.03
CA ALA A 96 -9.97 -21.41 20.69
C ALA A 96 -10.92 -22.19 19.76
N LYS A 97 -11.42 -21.56 18.70
CA LYS A 97 -12.32 -22.16 17.71
C LYS A 97 -11.60 -22.67 16.46
N GLY A 98 -10.29 -22.46 16.37
CA GLY A 98 -9.49 -22.87 15.21
C GLY A 98 -9.64 -21.96 14.00
N THR A 99 -10.21 -20.76 14.17
CA THR A 99 -10.28 -19.73 13.13
C THR A 99 -9.05 -18.84 13.25
N ASN A 100 -8.20 -18.79 12.23
CA ASN A 100 -6.93 -18.05 12.30
C ASN A 100 -7.10 -16.58 11.88
N VAL A 101 -7.71 -15.77 12.75
CA VAL A 101 -7.82 -14.31 12.59
C VAL A 101 -6.66 -13.65 13.33
N ALA A 102 -5.79 -12.90 12.65
CA ALA A 102 -4.73 -12.15 13.36
C ALA A 102 -5.34 -10.95 14.10
N LEU A 103 -4.66 -10.47 15.15
CA LEU A 103 -5.14 -9.27 15.87
C LEU A 103 -5.20 -8.04 14.96
N THR A 104 -4.33 -7.99 13.93
CA THR A 104 -4.31 -6.97 12.88
C THR A 104 -5.47 -7.10 11.88
N ASP A 105 -6.10 -8.26 11.81
CA ASP A 105 -7.26 -8.52 10.94
C ASP A 105 -8.59 -8.31 11.68
N ILE A 106 -8.53 -7.88 12.94
CA ILE A 106 -9.68 -7.40 13.71
C ILE A 106 -9.58 -5.87 13.74
N TRP A 107 -10.45 -5.21 12.99
CA TRP A 107 -10.50 -3.75 13.00
C TRP A 107 -10.78 -3.23 14.42
N GLN A 108 -10.12 -2.15 14.85
CA GLN A 108 -10.42 -1.48 16.12
C GLN A 108 -10.36 0.04 15.91
N PRO A 109 -11.23 0.81 16.57
CA PRO A 109 -11.13 2.26 16.55
C PRO A 109 -9.80 2.70 17.18
N GLY A 110 -8.97 3.38 16.40
CA GLY A 110 -7.66 3.87 16.82
C GLY A 110 -6.48 2.88 16.71
N ALA A 111 -6.68 1.62 16.32
CA ALA A 111 -5.58 0.65 16.15
C ALA A 111 -4.74 0.84 14.86
N GLY A 112 -4.81 2.03 14.26
CA GLY A 112 -4.01 2.45 13.11
C GLY A 112 -3.20 3.72 13.36
N THR A 113 -2.96 4.12 14.61
CA THR A 113 -2.06 5.25 14.87
C THR A 113 -0.62 4.75 14.99
N SER A 114 0.04 4.62 13.85
CA SER A 114 1.42 5.12 13.82
C SER A 114 1.37 6.59 14.29
N ASP A 115 2.36 7.04 15.07
CA ASP A 115 2.48 8.37 15.71
C ASP A 115 2.41 9.58 14.74
N ALA A 116 1.93 9.43 13.50
CA ALA A 116 1.79 10.49 12.51
C ALA A 116 0.80 11.59 12.92
N GLY A 117 -0.13 11.31 13.85
CA GLY A 117 -1.30 12.17 14.08
C GLY A 117 -2.23 12.19 12.86
N SER A 118 -3.30 12.98 12.92
CA SER A 118 -4.12 13.25 11.73
C SER A 118 -3.37 14.15 10.76
N PHE A 119 -3.62 14.00 9.46
CA PHE A 119 -2.97 14.76 8.39
C PHE A 119 -3.93 15.09 7.25
N ASN A 120 -3.61 16.14 6.51
CA ASN A 120 -4.33 16.52 5.30
C ASN A 120 -3.97 15.59 4.15
N VAL A 121 -4.95 15.22 3.34
CA VAL A 121 -4.77 14.41 2.14
C VAL A 121 -5.14 15.25 0.93
N SER A 122 -4.15 15.61 0.10
CA SER A 122 -4.39 16.32 -1.16
C SER A 122 -4.25 15.38 -2.35
N VAL A 123 -5.36 15.12 -3.03
CA VAL A 123 -5.41 14.31 -4.24
C VAL A 123 -5.23 15.18 -5.46
N PHE A 124 -4.33 14.76 -6.35
CA PHE A 124 -4.00 15.36 -7.64
C PHE A 124 -4.24 14.32 -8.72
N LEU A 125 -5.38 14.40 -9.40
CA LEU A 125 -5.65 13.58 -10.57
C LEU A 125 -5.16 14.31 -11.82
N GLU A 126 -4.22 13.70 -12.54
CA GLU A 126 -3.75 14.29 -13.79
C GLU A 126 -4.90 14.34 -14.81
N ASN A 127 -5.10 15.49 -15.45
CA ASN A 127 -6.17 15.70 -16.44
C ASN A 127 -5.66 16.02 -17.85
N SER A 128 -4.44 15.59 -18.19
CA SER A 128 -3.87 15.74 -19.53
C SER A 128 -4.63 14.92 -20.58
N ALA A 129 -4.25 15.07 -21.86
CA ALA A 129 -4.85 14.30 -22.95
C ALA A 129 -4.53 12.81 -22.88
N SER A 130 -3.40 12.39 -22.28
CA SER A 130 -3.06 10.96 -22.15
C SER A 130 -4.04 10.25 -21.21
N MET A 131 -4.58 10.94 -20.21
CA MET A 131 -5.56 10.38 -19.28
C MET A 131 -6.98 10.22 -19.85
N ASP A 132 -7.28 10.79 -21.03
CA ASP A 132 -8.62 10.80 -21.62
C ASP A 132 -9.19 9.40 -21.91
N GLY A 133 -8.33 8.41 -22.12
CA GLY A 133 -8.74 7.02 -22.38
C GLY A 133 -9.16 6.24 -21.13
N TYR A 134 -8.75 6.66 -19.93
CA TYR A 134 -9.13 6.02 -18.66
C TYR A 134 -10.45 6.54 -18.11
N VAL A 135 -10.94 7.67 -18.62
CA VAL A 135 -12.18 8.31 -18.16
C VAL A 135 -13.30 8.31 -19.21
N ASP A 136 -13.17 7.50 -20.26
CA ASP A 136 -14.26 7.28 -21.21
C ASP A 136 -15.38 6.41 -20.60
N ALA A 137 -16.52 6.28 -21.28
CA ALA A 137 -17.70 5.55 -20.80
C ALA A 137 -17.44 4.07 -20.56
N ASN A 138 -16.54 3.47 -21.34
CA ASN A 138 -16.20 2.04 -21.26
C ASN A 138 -15.13 1.74 -20.20
N SER A 139 -14.40 2.77 -19.73
CA SER A 139 -13.32 2.65 -18.76
C SER A 139 -13.84 2.69 -17.31
N THR A 140 -14.73 1.75 -16.99
CA THR A 140 -15.44 1.71 -15.69
C THR A 140 -14.55 1.31 -14.52
N ALA A 141 -13.55 0.44 -14.76
CA ALA A 141 -12.65 -0.05 -13.73
C ALA A 141 -11.84 1.09 -13.08
N PHE A 142 -11.21 1.95 -13.89
CA PHE A 142 -10.45 3.10 -13.39
C PHE A 142 -11.32 3.99 -12.50
N LYS A 143 -12.48 4.42 -13.00
CA LYS A 143 -13.40 5.30 -12.25
C LYS A 143 -13.83 4.65 -10.94
N ALA A 144 -14.18 3.36 -10.97
CA ALA A 144 -14.61 2.63 -9.78
C ALA A 144 -13.48 2.50 -8.75
N THR A 145 -12.23 2.24 -9.17
CA THR A 145 -11.06 2.29 -8.28
C THR A 145 -10.89 3.69 -7.68
N MET A 146 -11.01 4.75 -8.49
CA MET A 146 -10.86 6.12 -7.98
C MET A 146 -11.93 6.47 -6.95
N LEU A 147 -13.20 6.11 -7.18
CA LEU A 147 -14.27 6.31 -6.21
C LEU A 147 -13.97 5.60 -4.89
N ASP A 148 -13.53 4.34 -4.98
CA ASP A 148 -13.26 3.51 -3.81
C ASP A 148 -12.03 4.03 -3.03
N LEU A 149 -10.94 4.36 -3.72
CA LEU A 149 -9.75 4.98 -3.12
C LEU A 149 -10.09 6.28 -2.40
N LEU A 150 -10.83 7.19 -3.05
CA LEU A 150 -11.22 8.47 -2.46
C LEU A 150 -12.14 8.28 -1.26
N THR A 151 -13.08 7.34 -1.33
CA THR A 151 -13.97 7.01 -0.21
C THR A 151 -13.19 6.43 0.96
N ASN A 152 -12.24 5.52 0.70
CA ASN A 152 -11.39 4.94 1.73
C ASN A 152 -10.48 5.99 2.39
N LEU A 153 -9.93 6.93 1.61
CA LEU A 153 -9.13 8.05 2.13
C LEU A 153 -9.98 9.04 2.94
N GLU A 154 -11.21 9.35 2.50
CA GLU A 154 -12.15 10.22 3.23
C GLU A 154 -12.54 9.63 4.59
N ASN A 155 -12.80 8.32 4.63
CA ASN A 155 -13.22 7.62 5.85
C ASN A 155 -12.03 7.15 6.71
N TYR A 156 -10.80 7.42 6.29
CA TYR A 156 -9.62 7.01 7.02
C TYR A 156 -9.47 7.84 8.30
N PRO A 157 -9.37 7.24 9.51
CA PRO A 157 -9.35 8.01 10.76
C PRO A 157 -8.19 9.00 10.91
N ALA A 158 -7.09 8.82 10.17
CA ALA A 158 -5.97 9.77 10.20
C ALA A 158 -6.11 10.89 9.15
N THR A 159 -7.14 10.89 8.31
CA THR A 159 -7.42 12.00 7.38
C THR A 159 -8.13 13.13 8.14
N ASP A 160 -7.46 14.28 8.27
CA ASP A 160 -8.05 15.50 8.83
C ASP A 160 -8.92 16.23 7.79
N THR A 161 -8.34 16.45 6.60
CA THR A 161 -9.07 16.99 5.45
C THR A 161 -8.73 16.22 4.18
N LEU A 162 -9.71 16.09 3.28
CA LEU A 162 -9.50 15.61 1.91
C LEU A 162 -9.62 16.78 0.94
N ASN A 163 -8.58 17.05 0.15
CA ASN A 163 -8.57 18.11 -0.86
C ASN A 163 -8.48 17.47 -2.25
N LEU A 164 -9.42 17.81 -3.14
CA LEU A 164 -9.51 17.28 -4.49
C LEU A 164 -9.01 18.31 -5.49
N ASN A 165 -8.07 17.90 -6.33
CA ASN A 165 -7.44 18.74 -7.34
C ASN A 165 -7.29 17.96 -8.65
N TYR A 166 -7.35 18.69 -9.76
CA TYR A 166 -6.74 18.24 -11.01
C TYR A 166 -5.32 18.80 -11.12
N ILE A 167 -4.48 18.17 -11.94
CA ILE A 167 -3.14 18.68 -12.23
C ILE A 167 -2.73 18.43 -13.69
N ASN A 168 -2.02 19.39 -14.27
CA ASN A 168 -1.25 19.22 -15.52
C ASN A 168 -0.05 20.17 -15.47
N SER A 169 0.05 21.14 -16.37
CA SER A 169 0.92 22.32 -16.24
C SER A 169 0.72 23.16 -14.97
N THR A 170 -0.41 23.02 -14.28
CA THR A 170 -0.68 23.71 -13.01
C THR A 170 -1.64 22.89 -12.13
N ILE A 171 -1.62 23.13 -10.82
CA ILE A 171 -2.63 22.62 -9.90
C ILE A 171 -3.95 23.38 -10.12
N ILE A 172 -5.04 22.63 -10.28
CA ILE A 172 -6.40 23.14 -10.48
C ILE A 172 -7.25 22.67 -9.30
N PRO A 173 -7.48 23.50 -8.27
CA PRO A 173 -8.28 23.12 -7.12
C PRO A 173 -9.74 22.87 -7.52
N VAL A 174 -10.29 21.72 -7.10
CA VAL A 174 -11.69 21.37 -7.32
C VAL A 174 -12.50 21.55 -6.04
N LYS A 175 -12.01 20.97 -4.94
CA LYS A 175 -12.68 21.07 -3.63
C LYS A 175 -11.67 20.98 -2.49
N ALA A 176 -11.73 21.91 -1.55
CA ALA A 176 -11.05 21.81 -0.27
C ALA A 176 -12.00 21.21 0.78
N ALA A 177 -11.46 20.39 1.69
CA ALA A 177 -12.22 19.69 2.74
C ALA A 177 -13.49 19.00 2.18
N ALA A 178 -13.29 18.14 1.18
CA ALA A 178 -14.32 17.41 0.48
C ALA A 178 -15.11 16.49 1.42
N SER A 179 -16.44 16.54 1.32
CA SER A 179 -17.35 15.60 1.94
C SER A 179 -17.61 14.39 1.04
N LYS A 180 -18.25 13.34 1.57
CA LYS A 180 -18.80 12.23 0.78
C LYS A 180 -19.59 12.66 -0.47
N THR A 181 -20.37 13.74 -0.40
CA THR A 181 -21.10 14.25 -1.58
C THR A 181 -20.13 14.83 -2.61
N ASP A 182 -19.12 15.57 -2.18
CA ASP A 182 -18.09 16.12 -3.08
C ASP A 182 -17.27 15.00 -3.74
N VAL A 183 -16.97 13.91 -3.02
CA VAL A 183 -16.31 12.72 -3.59
C VAL A 183 -17.19 12.07 -4.67
N SER A 184 -18.48 11.91 -4.41
CA SER A 184 -19.44 11.41 -5.40
C SER A 184 -19.52 12.31 -6.63
N ASP A 185 -19.57 13.63 -6.44
CA ASP A 185 -19.64 14.60 -7.53
C ASP A 185 -18.34 14.60 -8.34
N PHE A 186 -17.18 14.51 -7.70
CA PHE A 186 -15.89 14.38 -8.37
C PHE A 186 -15.87 13.13 -9.27
N TYR A 187 -16.32 11.99 -8.74
CA TYR A 187 -16.45 10.73 -9.48
C TYR A 187 -17.41 10.84 -10.68
N GLN A 188 -18.61 11.39 -10.50
CA GLN A 188 -19.59 11.55 -11.58
C GLN A 188 -19.06 12.45 -12.71
N ASN A 189 -18.17 13.38 -12.36
CA ASN A 189 -17.49 14.26 -13.30
C ASN A 189 -16.14 13.71 -13.82
N LEU A 190 -15.78 12.45 -13.53
CA LEU A 190 -14.64 11.78 -14.17
C LEU A 190 -14.99 11.40 -15.61
N ASN A 191 -14.87 12.36 -16.51
CA ASN A 191 -15.05 12.17 -17.94
C ASN A 191 -14.19 13.16 -18.76
N ARG A 192 -13.92 12.80 -20.01
CA ARG A 192 -13.14 13.61 -20.97
C ARG A 192 -13.67 15.05 -21.12
N GLY A 193 -14.99 15.22 -21.08
CA GLY A 193 -15.63 16.54 -21.21
C GLY A 193 -15.25 17.46 -20.05
N ASN A 194 -15.31 16.94 -18.82
CA ASN A 194 -14.91 17.67 -17.63
C ASN A 194 -13.39 17.90 -17.61
N PHE A 195 -12.55 16.91 -17.95
CA PHE A 195 -11.10 17.14 -18.02
C PHE A 195 -10.73 18.31 -18.94
N LYS A 196 -11.45 18.47 -20.06
CA LYS A 196 -11.28 19.61 -20.98
C LYS A 196 -11.78 20.93 -20.40
N SER A 197 -12.89 20.94 -19.66
CA SER A 197 -13.47 22.18 -19.11
C SER A 197 -12.67 22.77 -17.95
N GLN A 198 -11.89 21.94 -17.24
CA GLN A 198 -11.09 22.38 -16.08
C GLN A 198 -9.84 23.19 -16.48
N GLY A 199 -9.40 23.12 -17.74
CA GLY A 199 -8.33 23.96 -18.28
C GLY A 199 -6.91 23.44 -18.05
N GLY A 200 -5.95 24.36 -18.06
CA GLY A 200 -4.51 24.06 -18.11
C GLY A 200 -4.00 23.65 -19.50
N LYS A 201 -2.70 23.35 -19.62
CA LYS A 201 -2.08 22.87 -20.86
C LYS A 201 -2.14 21.34 -20.88
N ARG A 202 -3.12 20.79 -21.60
CA ARG A 202 -3.38 19.34 -21.67
C ARG A 202 -2.58 18.59 -22.73
N GLY A 203 -1.99 19.31 -23.69
CA GLY A 203 -1.29 18.71 -24.84
C GLY A 203 0.11 18.20 -24.52
N SER A 204 0.67 18.60 -23.38
CA SER A 204 1.91 18.05 -22.83
C SER A 204 1.94 18.24 -21.32
N SER A 205 2.29 17.18 -20.60
CA SER A 205 2.55 17.20 -19.16
C SER A 205 4.05 17.02 -18.95
N ASP A 206 4.70 18.05 -18.37
CA ASP A 206 6.06 17.88 -17.87
C ASP A 206 5.96 17.24 -16.48
N ILE A 207 6.21 15.93 -16.42
CA ILE A 207 6.09 15.15 -15.18
C ILE A 207 7.04 15.70 -14.10
N GLY A 208 8.24 16.17 -14.49
CA GLY A 208 9.16 16.83 -13.57
C GLY A 208 8.56 18.10 -12.95
N GLU A 209 7.88 18.92 -13.74
CA GLU A 209 7.18 20.12 -13.26
C GLU A 209 5.96 19.78 -12.37
N ILE A 210 5.19 18.75 -12.73
CA ILE A 210 4.08 18.24 -11.89
C ILE A 210 4.59 17.85 -10.52
N LEU A 211 5.66 17.05 -10.47
CA LEU A 211 6.28 16.63 -9.23
C LEU A 211 6.88 17.81 -8.46
N SER A 212 7.53 18.76 -9.13
CA SER A 212 8.05 19.97 -8.49
C SER A 212 6.94 20.77 -7.80
N GLN A 213 5.80 20.98 -8.46
CA GLN A 213 4.65 21.67 -7.86
C GLN A 213 4.15 20.97 -6.59
N ILE A 214 4.02 19.64 -6.62
CA ILE A 214 3.58 18.86 -5.46
C ILE A 214 4.62 18.90 -4.33
N LEU A 215 5.90 18.73 -4.65
CA LEU A 215 6.98 18.73 -3.66
C LEU A 215 7.16 20.12 -3.02
N ASN A 216 6.96 21.20 -3.77
CA ASN A 216 7.11 22.57 -3.27
C ASN A 216 5.98 23.02 -2.33
N GLN A 217 4.79 22.41 -2.41
CA GLN A 217 3.69 22.65 -1.47
C GLN A 217 3.63 21.63 -0.33
N GLN A 218 4.51 20.61 -0.36
CA GLN A 218 4.51 19.53 0.62
C GLN A 218 4.83 20.06 2.02
N LYS A 219 3.92 19.81 2.97
CA LYS A 219 4.11 20.12 4.40
C LYS A 219 4.31 18.83 5.18
N SER A 220 4.71 18.96 6.45
CA SER A 220 4.91 17.82 7.35
C SER A 220 3.61 17.09 7.70
N ASP A 221 2.48 17.78 7.65
CA ASP A 221 1.12 17.32 7.94
C ASP A 221 0.28 17.07 6.67
N GLU A 222 0.93 16.97 5.51
CA GLU A 222 0.28 16.76 4.21
C GLU A 222 0.69 15.41 3.63
N LEU A 223 -0.27 14.64 3.12
CA LEU A 223 -0.07 13.48 2.26
C LEU A 223 -0.59 13.81 0.86
N SER A 224 0.32 13.91 -0.11
CA SER A 224 -0.06 14.15 -1.50
C SER A 224 -0.32 12.82 -2.21
N VAL A 225 -1.45 12.70 -2.90
CA VAL A 225 -1.85 11.53 -3.69
C VAL A 225 -1.90 11.92 -5.16
N LEU A 226 -0.89 11.53 -5.95
CA LEU A 226 -0.84 11.82 -7.39
C LEU A 226 -1.29 10.61 -8.21
N ILE A 227 -2.23 10.80 -9.11
CA ILE A 227 -2.77 9.75 -9.98
C ILE A 227 -2.54 10.14 -11.45
N SER A 228 -1.83 9.31 -12.19
CA SER A 228 -1.42 9.58 -13.58
C SER A 228 -1.04 8.28 -14.30
N ASP A 229 -1.04 8.30 -15.62
CA ASP A 229 -0.45 7.23 -16.45
C ASP A 229 1.07 7.38 -16.61
N PHE A 230 1.62 8.54 -16.21
CA PHE A 230 3.03 8.91 -16.25
C PHE A 230 3.71 8.67 -17.60
N VAL A 231 2.96 8.79 -18.69
CA VAL A 231 3.51 8.67 -20.05
C VAL A 231 4.28 9.94 -20.40
N PHE A 232 5.58 9.82 -20.65
CA PHE A 232 6.38 10.95 -21.13
C PHE A 232 6.08 11.27 -22.61
N SER A 233 6.02 12.56 -22.95
CA SER A 233 5.94 13.02 -24.35
C SER A 233 7.16 13.90 -24.65
N PRO A 234 8.19 13.37 -25.34
CA PRO A 234 9.40 14.12 -25.66
C PRO A 234 9.18 15.22 -26.72
N GLY A 235 8.02 15.29 -27.38
CA GLY A 235 7.72 16.38 -28.31
C GLY A 235 8.56 16.35 -29.58
N GLY A 236 8.88 15.17 -30.11
CA GLY A 236 9.79 14.98 -31.26
C GLY A 236 11.28 15.20 -30.97
N LYS A 237 11.67 15.38 -29.70
CA LYS A 237 13.08 15.41 -29.28
C LYS A 237 13.67 13.99 -29.32
N ASP A 238 15.00 13.91 -29.21
CA ASP A 238 15.68 12.65 -28.93
C ASP A 238 15.15 12.07 -27.60
N ALA A 239 14.43 10.95 -27.71
CA ALA A 239 13.72 10.32 -26.61
C ALA A 239 14.65 9.98 -25.43
N VAL A 240 15.81 9.38 -25.72
CA VAL A 240 16.76 8.95 -24.69
C VAL A 240 17.31 10.17 -23.96
N ARG A 241 17.77 11.19 -24.69
CA ARG A 241 18.28 12.42 -24.10
C ARG A 241 17.21 13.16 -23.29
N TYR A 242 15.96 13.14 -23.75
CA TYR A 242 14.84 13.74 -23.03
C TYR A 242 14.58 13.01 -21.70
N LEU A 243 14.49 11.68 -21.72
CA LEU A 243 14.24 10.85 -20.54
C LEU A 243 15.37 10.97 -19.51
N GLU A 244 16.64 11.00 -19.93
CA GLU A 244 17.78 11.26 -19.03
C GLU A 244 17.74 12.67 -18.42
N GLY A 245 17.29 13.66 -19.19
CA GLY A 245 17.03 15.02 -18.70
C GLY A 245 15.95 15.04 -17.62
N GLN A 246 14.83 14.35 -17.86
CA GLN A 246 13.72 14.23 -16.91
C GLN A 246 14.14 13.50 -15.63
N ARG A 247 14.85 12.37 -15.74
CA ARG A 247 15.45 11.66 -14.59
C ARG A 247 16.31 12.60 -13.75
N SER A 248 17.16 13.40 -14.40
CA SER A 248 18.06 14.35 -13.73
C SER A 248 17.29 15.46 -13.00
N GLN A 249 16.25 16.01 -13.64
CA GLN A 249 15.37 17.03 -13.05
C GLN A 249 14.63 16.46 -11.84
N ILE A 250 13.94 15.32 -11.99
CA ILE A 250 13.19 14.65 -10.92
C ILE A 250 14.09 14.36 -9.72
N ARG A 251 15.31 13.84 -9.97
CA ARG A 251 16.30 13.63 -8.92
C ARG A 251 16.62 14.93 -8.17
N SER A 252 16.81 16.04 -8.89
CA SER A 252 17.11 17.33 -8.28
C SER A 252 15.96 17.81 -7.38
N GLU A 253 14.71 17.69 -7.85
CA GLU A 253 13.52 18.06 -7.08
C GLU A 253 13.40 17.23 -5.80
N PHE A 254 13.57 15.91 -5.87
CA PHE A 254 13.52 15.05 -4.68
C PHE A 254 14.69 15.27 -3.72
N VAL A 255 15.90 15.56 -4.22
CA VAL A 255 17.04 15.96 -3.36
C VAL A 255 16.71 17.26 -2.62
N ALA A 256 16.09 18.24 -3.27
CA ALA A 256 15.67 19.48 -2.63
C ALA A 256 14.58 19.22 -1.58
N ALA A 257 13.58 18.40 -1.90
CA ALA A 257 12.49 18.04 -1.00
C ALA A 257 12.99 17.28 0.25
N LEU A 258 13.93 16.33 0.09
CA LEU A 258 14.54 15.58 1.19
C LEU A 258 15.34 16.46 2.15
N ARG A 259 15.93 17.58 1.68
CA ARG A 259 16.59 18.54 2.58
C ARG A 259 15.60 19.25 3.49
N ASN A 260 14.40 19.52 2.99
CA ASN A 260 13.33 20.20 3.74
C ASN A 260 12.55 19.21 4.63
N ASN A 261 12.38 17.97 4.16
CA ASN A 261 11.74 16.89 4.89
C ASN A 261 12.59 15.62 4.84
N PRO A 262 13.52 15.42 5.80
CA PRO A 262 14.38 14.24 5.84
C PRO A 262 13.64 12.91 6.02
N SER A 263 12.37 12.96 6.42
CA SER A 263 11.50 11.78 6.56
C SER A 263 10.61 11.51 5.35
N LEU A 264 10.69 12.36 4.30
CA LEU A 264 9.94 12.20 3.07
C LEU A 264 10.14 10.78 2.54
N SER A 265 9.05 10.15 2.13
CA SER A 265 8.99 8.84 1.52
C SER A 265 7.99 8.91 0.35
N VAL A 266 8.08 7.94 -0.55
CA VAL A 266 7.18 7.82 -1.70
C VAL A 266 6.67 6.39 -1.79
N ALA A 267 5.36 6.18 -1.86
CA ALA A 267 4.78 4.89 -2.22
C ALA A 267 4.24 4.98 -3.65
N ILE A 268 4.51 3.96 -4.46
CA ILE A 268 4.07 3.87 -5.85
C ILE A 268 3.29 2.58 -6.00
N MET A 269 2.04 2.69 -6.40
CA MET A 269 1.15 1.57 -6.68
C MET A 269 0.83 1.55 -8.16
N GLN A 270 0.98 0.39 -8.81
CA GLN A 270 0.61 0.17 -10.19
C GLN A 270 -0.79 -0.44 -10.26
N GLY A 271 -1.72 0.26 -10.89
CA GLY A 271 -3.04 -0.27 -11.24
C GLY A 271 -3.11 -0.61 -12.72
N GLN A 272 -4.11 -1.40 -13.10
CA GLN A 272 -4.43 -1.71 -14.49
C GLN A 272 -5.88 -1.34 -14.75
N ALA A 273 -6.15 -0.70 -15.89
CA ALA A 273 -7.50 -0.37 -16.29
C ALA A 273 -7.63 -0.33 -17.81
N GLN A 274 -8.85 -0.58 -18.28
CA GLN A 274 -9.19 -0.37 -19.68
C GLN A 274 -8.92 1.09 -20.07
N PHE A 275 -8.13 1.26 -21.11
CA PHE A 275 -7.94 2.49 -21.85
C PHE A 275 -8.71 2.37 -23.17
N GLU A 276 -9.47 3.40 -23.53
CA GLU A 276 -10.12 3.50 -24.84
C GLU A 276 -10.11 4.94 -25.35
N GLY A 277 -9.39 5.18 -26.46
CA GLY A 277 -9.31 6.49 -27.09
C GLY A 277 -8.02 6.72 -27.85
N THR A 278 -7.61 7.98 -27.96
CA THR A 278 -6.37 8.35 -28.63
C THR A 278 -5.18 8.17 -27.70
N TYR A 279 -4.27 7.26 -28.05
CA TYR A 279 -2.93 7.22 -27.48
C TYR A 279 -1.96 8.06 -28.33
N TYR A 280 -1.04 8.79 -27.71
CA TYR A 280 0.00 9.54 -28.40
C TYR A 280 1.34 8.88 -28.09
N ASP A 281 2.02 8.37 -29.11
CA ASP A 281 3.34 7.76 -28.94
C ASP A 281 4.42 8.82 -28.66
N ARG A 282 5.66 8.38 -28.40
CA ARG A 282 6.80 9.28 -28.14
C ARG A 282 7.09 10.28 -29.26
N ASN A 283 6.60 10.05 -30.49
CA ASN A 283 6.74 10.97 -31.61
C ASN A 283 5.52 11.90 -31.77
N ASP A 284 4.64 11.95 -30.76
CA ASP A 284 3.33 12.60 -30.77
C ASP A 284 2.40 12.09 -31.88
N LYS A 285 2.63 10.88 -32.40
CA LYS A 285 1.76 10.29 -33.40
C LYS A 285 0.48 9.77 -32.72
N PRO A 286 -0.71 10.18 -33.18
CA PRO A 286 -1.96 9.72 -32.61
C PRO A 286 -2.33 8.31 -33.10
N HIS A 287 -2.71 7.46 -32.17
CA HIS A 287 -3.35 6.15 -32.36
C HIS A 287 -4.80 6.26 -31.87
N ALA A 288 -5.69 6.75 -32.76
CA ALA A 288 -7.00 7.30 -32.38
C ALA A 288 -8.05 6.30 -31.89
N SER A 289 -7.90 5.03 -32.25
CA SER A 289 -8.84 3.96 -31.89
C SER A 289 -8.17 2.89 -31.03
N PHE A 290 -7.22 3.31 -30.18
CA PHE A 290 -6.49 2.40 -29.34
C PHE A 290 -7.34 1.97 -28.14
N ALA A 291 -7.44 0.66 -27.93
CA ALA A 291 -8.21 0.06 -26.85
C ALA A 291 -7.46 -1.14 -26.27
N ALA A 292 -7.02 -1.03 -25.02
CA ALA A 292 -6.34 -2.10 -24.29
C ALA A 292 -6.37 -1.84 -22.79
N GLU A 293 -6.11 -2.88 -21.99
CA GLU A 293 -5.78 -2.71 -20.57
C GLU A 293 -4.37 -2.12 -20.45
N ARG A 294 -4.24 -1.02 -19.71
CA ARG A 294 -2.99 -0.26 -19.58
C ARG A 294 -2.71 0.14 -18.12
N PRO A 295 -1.42 0.32 -17.77
CA PRO A 295 -1.04 0.73 -16.45
C PRO A 295 -1.36 2.21 -16.19
N TYR A 296 -1.85 2.47 -14.98
CA TYR A 296 -1.83 3.78 -14.35
C TYR A 296 -1.20 3.64 -12.96
N TYR A 297 -0.82 4.75 -12.35
CA TYR A 297 -0.13 4.72 -11.07
C TYR A 297 -0.75 5.68 -10.08
N VAL A 298 -0.74 5.26 -8.82
CA VAL A 298 -1.08 6.08 -7.67
C VAL A 298 0.19 6.27 -6.86
N TRP A 299 0.59 7.51 -6.66
CA TRP A 299 1.77 7.88 -5.88
C TRP A 299 1.32 8.53 -4.58
N LEU A 300 1.81 8.04 -3.46
CA LEU A 300 1.70 8.72 -2.17
C LEU A 300 3.03 9.40 -1.86
N ILE A 301 3.00 10.70 -1.59
CA ILE A 301 4.18 11.50 -1.26
C ILE A 301 3.91 12.15 0.10
N GLY A 302 4.70 11.76 1.11
CA GLY A 302 4.50 12.17 2.50
C GLY A 302 5.64 11.73 3.38
N THR A 303 5.55 11.97 4.68
CA THR A 303 6.51 11.42 5.66
C THR A 303 6.42 9.90 5.73
N ALA A 304 7.49 9.25 6.18
CA ALA A 304 7.53 7.82 6.44
C ALA A 304 6.39 7.37 7.38
N ALA A 305 6.06 8.20 8.39
CA ALA A 305 4.98 7.90 9.34
C ALA A 305 3.61 7.90 8.66
N GLN A 306 3.33 8.88 7.80
CA GLN A 306 2.07 8.95 7.04
C GLN A 306 1.93 7.77 6.06
N ILE A 307 2.99 7.45 5.31
CA ILE A 307 2.97 6.31 4.38
C ILE A 307 2.79 5.00 5.14
N GLN A 308 3.52 4.79 6.24
CA GLN A 308 3.33 3.61 7.09
C GLN A 308 1.89 3.50 7.60
N SER A 309 1.29 4.62 8.02
CA SER A 309 -0.12 4.70 8.45
C SER A 309 -1.09 4.16 7.38
N VAL A 310 -0.90 4.60 6.13
CA VAL A 310 -1.75 4.17 4.99
C VAL A 310 -1.49 2.71 4.60
N VAL A 311 -0.25 2.24 4.69
CA VAL A 311 0.10 0.83 4.43
C VAL A 311 -0.49 -0.10 5.49
N ASP A 312 -0.42 0.30 6.76
CA ASP A 312 -0.94 -0.48 7.89
C ASP A 312 -2.46 -0.53 7.89
N SER A 313 -3.13 0.55 7.49
CA SER A 313 -4.60 0.63 7.41
C SER A 313 -5.21 -0.23 6.29
N LYS A 314 -4.39 -0.77 5.39
CA LYS A 314 -4.80 -1.60 4.24
C LYS A 314 -5.71 -0.88 3.23
N ILE A 315 -5.83 0.45 3.27
CA ILE A 315 -6.61 1.24 2.30
C ILE A 315 -6.29 0.86 0.86
N LEU A 316 -4.99 0.76 0.55
CA LEU A 316 -4.54 0.42 -0.80
C LEU A 316 -4.90 -1.01 -1.19
N ALA A 317 -4.79 -1.96 -0.25
CA ALA A 317 -5.10 -3.37 -0.49
C ALA A 317 -6.61 -3.63 -0.62
N GLN A 318 -7.43 -2.80 0.03
CA GLN A 318 -8.90 -2.89 0.00
C GLN A 318 -9.53 -2.13 -1.17
N THR A 319 -8.75 -1.30 -1.86
CA THR A 319 -9.26 -0.53 -3.01
C THR A 319 -9.66 -1.47 -4.14
N ARG A 320 -10.88 -1.26 -4.68
CA ARG A 320 -11.44 -2.03 -5.79
C ARG A 320 -10.47 -2.16 -6.98
N ASN A 321 -10.48 -3.34 -7.60
CA ASN A 321 -9.58 -3.77 -8.69
C ASN A 321 -8.11 -3.97 -8.25
N GLY A 322 -7.74 -3.53 -7.04
CA GLY A 322 -6.42 -3.73 -6.46
C GLY A 322 -5.29 -3.03 -7.23
N PHE A 323 -4.07 -3.24 -6.74
CA PHE A 323 -2.84 -2.80 -7.38
C PHE A 323 -1.94 -4.01 -7.60
N SER A 324 -1.42 -4.17 -8.81
CA SER A 324 -0.64 -5.35 -9.20
C SER A 324 0.76 -5.34 -8.61
N ASN A 325 1.33 -4.16 -8.43
CA ASN A 325 2.65 -3.97 -7.85
C ASN A 325 2.66 -2.76 -6.92
N ALA A 326 3.53 -2.80 -5.91
CA ALA A 326 3.81 -1.68 -5.04
C ALA A 326 5.32 -1.53 -4.78
N LEU A 327 5.77 -0.31 -4.56
CA LEU A 327 7.12 0.04 -4.17
C LEU A 327 7.06 1.19 -3.16
N VAL A 328 7.85 1.09 -2.09
CA VAL A 328 8.11 2.26 -1.24
C VAL A 328 9.57 2.69 -1.38
N ILE A 329 9.78 3.98 -1.62
CA ILE A 329 11.10 4.61 -1.63
C ILE A 329 11.17 5.46 -0.36
N GLN A 330 12.11 5.14 0.53
CA GLN A 330 12.23 5.74 1.86
C GLN A 330 13.69 6.06 2.19
N PRO A 331 13.99 6.93 3.16
CA PRO A 331 15.35 7.19 3.57
C PRO A 331 16.05 5.93 4.10
N ALA A 332 17.26 5.61 3.61
CA ALA A 332 18.04 4.43 4.01
C ALA A 332 19.12 4.71 5.09
N GLY A 333 19.08 5.87 5.76
CA GLY A 333 20.19 6.35 6.60
C GLY A 333 20.44 5.57 7.89
N ASN A 334 19.42 4.91 8.44
CA ASN A 334 19.52 4.07 9.64
C ASN A 334 18.80 2.75 9.37
N ALA A 335 19.52 1.73 8.90
CA ALA A 335 18.95 0.41 8.66
C ALA A 335 18.32 -0.14 9.95
N SER A 336 17.05 -0.53 9.86
CA SER A 336 16.36 -1.15 11.00
C SER A 336 16.72 -2.63 11.08
N GLN A 337 16.80 -3.18 12.29
CA GLN A 337 16.99 -4.62 12.47
C GLN A 337 15.60 -5.27 12.62
N PRO A 338 15.10 -6.00 11.61
CA PRO A 338 13.84 -6.73 11.75
C PRO A 338 14.01 -7.86 12.79
N PRO A 339 12.95 -8.26 13.52
CA PRO A 339 13.02 -9.46 14.33
C PRO A 339 13.39 -10.66 13.46
N PHE A 340 14.42 -11.40 13.88
CA PHE A 340 14.89 -12.57 13.15
C PHE A 340 15.25 -13.72 14.10
N LYS A 341 15.28 -14.93 13.55
CA LYS A 341 15.64 -16.15 14.27
C LYS A 341 16.35 -17.12 13.34
N ILE A 342 17.53 -17.58 13.72
CA ILE A 342 18.20 -18.69 13.02
C ILE A 342 17.48 -19.99 13.37
N GLN A 343 17.12 -20.75 12.34
CA GLN A 343 16.46 -22.04 12.49
C GLN A 343 17.52 -23.15 12.61
N TYR A 344 17.34 -24.03 13.59
CA TYR A 344 18.22 -25.19 13.77
C TYR A 344 18.07 -26.23 12.65
N ARG A 345 16.83 -26.39 12.14
CA ARG A 345 16.47 -27.25 11.01
C ARG A 345 15.44 -26.54 10.12
N PRO A 346 15.37 -26.91 8.83
CA PRO A 346 16.32 -27.77 8.11
C PRO A 346 17.68 -27.07 7.92
N ARG A 347 18.74 -27.86 7.73
CA ARG A 347 20.13 -27.40 7.50
C ARG A 347 20.93 -28.41 6.67
N ILE A 348 22.02 -27.96 6.06
CA ILE A 348 23.09 -28.80 5.49
C ILE A 348 24.39 -28.47 6.22
N GLY A 349 25.09 -29.49 6.71
CA GLY A 349 26.16 -29.33 7.69
C GLY A 349 25.64 -29.36 9.12
N GLU A 350 26.50 -29.04 10.07
CA GLU A 350 26.23 -29.13 11.51
C GLU A 350 26.58 -27.82 12.23
N PHE A 351 25.85 -27.50 13.30
CA PHE A 351 26.13 -26.40 14.23
C PHE A 351 25.33 -26.55 15.54
N ASP A 352 25.80 -25.92 16.62
CA ASP A 352 25.15 -25.93 17.94
C ASP A 352 23.92 -24.99 17.99
N SER A 353 22.88 -25.40 18.72
CA SER A 353 21.66 -24.62 18.94
C SER A 353 21.76 -23.58 20.07
N LYS A 354 22.76 -23.67 20.95
CA LYS A 354 22.85 -22.87 22.19
C LYS A 354 22.82 -21.36 21.96
N SER A 355 23.43 -20.88 20.87
CA SER A 355 23.69 -19.46 20.64
C SER A 355 22.83 -18.83 19.53
N LEU A 356 21.86 -19.58 18.98
CA LEU A 356 21.07 -19.13 17.83
C LEU A 356 20.19 -17.92 18.15
N ALA A 357 19.69 -17.83 19.39
CA ALA A 357 18.87 -16.69 19.84
C ALA A 357 19.66 -15.37 19.89
N GLN A 358 21.00 -15.46 19.97
CA GLN A 358 21.92 -14.32 19.95
C GLN A 358 22.42 -14.00 18.53
N GLY A 359 21.91 -14.68 17.50
CA GLY A 359 22.38 -14.53 16.12
C GLY A 359 23.73 -15.19 15.85
N ILE A 360 24.15 -16.17 16.68
CA ILE A 360 25.45 -16.83 16.58
C ILE A 360 25.27 -18.30 16.20
N ILE A 361 25.88 -18.71 15.09
CA ILE A 361 26.05 -20.11 14.71
C ILE A 361 27.40 -20.57 15.24
N SER A 362 27.40 -21.47 16.22
CA SER A 362 28.61 -22.00 16.86
C SER A 362 28.93 -23.41 16.37
N ASP A 363 30.20 -23.79 16.37
CA ASP A 363 30.72 -25.10 15.92
C ASP A 363 30.25 -25.47 14.51
N ALA A 364 30.25 -24.49 13.59
CA ALA A 364 29.78 -24.64 12.23
C ALA A 364 30.68 -25.56 11.41
N GLN A 365 30.10 -26.62 10.84
CA GLN A 365 30.80 -27.59 10.01
C GLN A 365 30.05 -27.80 8.70
N ALA A 366 30.76 -27.69 7.58
CA ALA A 366 30.23 -28.06 6.28
C ALA A 366 29.93 -29.56 6.21
N ALA A 367 28.94 -29.93 5.40
CA ALA A 367 28.54 -31.31 5.19
C ALA A 367 29.70 -32.16 4.67
N ARG A 368 29.79 -33.40 5.16
CA ARG A 368 30.83 -34.39 4.78
C ARG A 368 30.26 -35.56 3.97
N ASP A 369 28.94 -35.61 3.79
CA ASP A 369 28.29 -36.65 3.00
C ASP A 369 28.58 -36.48 1.50
N ASP A 370 28.47 -37.58 0.75
CA ASP A 370 28.85 -37.62 -0.67
C ASP A 370 27.99 -36.71 -1.54
N ARG A 371 26.75 -36.37 -1.13
CA ARG A 371 25.82 -35.57 -1.93
C ARG A 371 26.04 -34.07 -1.76
N ASN A 372 26.39 -33.63 -0.55
CA ASN A 372 26.51 -32.22 -0.18
C ASN A 372 27.91 -31.83 0.31
N LYS A 373 28.93 -32.64 0.03
CA LYS A 373 30.30 -32.43 0.51
C LYS A 373 30.76 -30.98 0.33
N GLY A 374 31.15 -30.34 1.44
CA GLY A 374 31.65 -28.96 1.46
C GLY A 374 30.57 -27.88 1.53
N VAL A 375 29.27 -28.23 1.47
CA VAL A 375 28.17 -27.28 1.57
C VAL A 375 27.83 -26.99 3.03
N PHE A 376 27.60 -25.71 3.35
CA PHE A 376 26.96 -25.27 4.58
C PHE A 376 25.70 -24.47 4.23
N GLU A 377 24.55 -24.87 4.77
CA GLU A 377 23.25 -24.22 4.53
C GLU A 377 22.45 -24.11 5.82
N PHE A 378 21.88 -22.94 6.06
CA PHE A 378 21.01 -22.68 7.22
C PHE A 378 19.89 -21.72 6.84
N ASN A 379 18.87 -21.67 7.69
CA ASN A 379 17.70 -20.81 7.49
C ASN A 379 17.60 -19.74 8.57
N VAL A 380 17.14 -18.56 8.18
CA VAL A 380 16.83 -17.44 9.06
C VAL A 380 15.39 -17.04 8.81
N ALA A 381 14.54 -17.19 9.82
CA ALA A 381 13.18 -16.65 9.78
C ALA A 381 13.23 -15.17 10.13
N VAL A 382 12.56 -14.32 9.36
CA VAL A 382 12.57 -12.86 9.51
C VAL A 382 11.15 -12.33 9.48
N ASN A 383 10.87 -11.38 10.37
CA ASN A 383 9.59 -10.69 10.43
C ASN A 383 9.71 -9.31 9.76
N PHE A 384 9.19 -9.23 8.54
CA PHE A 384 9.06 -7.98 7.79
C PHE A 384 7.66 -7.35 7.87
N SER A 385 6.78 -7.79 8.78
CA SER A 385 5.40 -7.28 8.87
C SER A 385 5.29 -5.79 9.21
N GLN A 386 6.34 -5.21 9.79
CA GLN A 386 6.42 -3.78 10.13
C GLN A 386 7.05 -2.94 9.01
N SER A 387 7.26 -3.52 7.83
CA SER A 387 7.85 -2.83 6.69
C SER A 387 6.78 -2.11 5.86
N MET A 388 7.13 -0.94 5.31
CA MET A 388 6.33 -0.28 4.26
C MET A 388 6.44 -0.98 2.89
N GLN A 389 7.49 -1.79 2.66
CA GLN A 389 7.64 -2.56 1.43
C GLN A 389 6.60 -3.68 1.32
N ASP A 390 6.14 -3.93 0.10
CA ASP A 390 5.32 -5.09 -0.22
C ASP A 390 6.05 -6.42 0.05
N ALA A 391 5.30 -7.48 0.35
CA ALA A 391 5.86 -8.81 0.60
C ALA A 391 6.72 -9.31 -0.56
N GLY A 392 6.33 -9.04 -1.82
CA GLY A 392 7.09 -9.40 -3.01
C GLY A 392 8.49 -8.80 -3.05
N TYR A 393 8.71 -7.65 -2.40
CA TYR A 393 10.03 -7.02 -2.30
C TYR A 393 11.04 -7.93 -1.59
N PHE A 394 10.61 -8.66 -0.57
CA PHE A 394 11.47 -9.54 0.21
C PHE A 394 11.70 -10.90 -0.44
N LEU A 395 10.96 -11.23 -1.50
CA LEU A 395 11.11 -12.49 -2.23
C LEU A 395 12.18 -12.42 -3.32
N ASP A 396 12.47 -11.22 -3.82
CA ASP A 396 13.52 -11.01 -4.81
C ASP A 396 14.90 -11.04 -4.13
N SER A 397 15.65 -12.12 -4.35
CA SER A 397 17.00 -12.28 -3.79
C SER A 397 17.98 -11.20 -4.26
N THR A 398 17.69 -10.51 -5.37
CA THR A 398 18.53 -9.41 -5.85
C THR A 398 18.39 -8.15 -4.99
N ASN A 399 17.37 -8.06 -4.13
CA ASN A 399 17.20 -7.00 -3.13
C ASN A 399 18.07 -7.19 -1.88
N TYR A 400 18.84 -8.28 -1.82
CA TYR A 400 19.74 -8.59 -0.71
C TYR A 400 21.19 -8.37 -1.10
N LYS A 401 21.97 -7.81 -0.19
CA LYS A 401 23.43 -7.72 -0.26
C LYS A 401 24.02 -8.44 0.94
N ILE A 402 24.89 -9.42 0.69
CA ILE A 402 25.63 -10.11 1.73
C ILE A 402 27.06 -9.58 1.68
N ASN A 403 27.65 -9.27 2.83
CA ASN A 403 29.02 -8.77 2.89
C ASN A 403 30.06 -9.81 2.44
N ASP A 404 29.75 -11.10 2.55
CA ASP A 404 30.52 -12.19 1.95
C ASP A 404 29.89 -12.67 0.62
N PRO A 405 30.59 -12.53 -0.52
CA PRO A 405 30.06 -12.88 -1.84
C PRO A 405 30.00 -14.39 -2.12
N ASN A 406 30.58 -15.24 -1.27
CA ASN A 406 30.51 -16.70 -1.39
C ASN A 406 29.17 -17.27 -0.90
N TYR A 407 28.36 -16.45 -0.23
CA TYR A 407 27.02 -16.82 0.17
C TYR A 407 26.02 -16.53 -0.94
N SER A 408 25.15 -17.52 -1.20
CA SER A 408 23.93 -17.34 -1.96
C SER A 408 22.73 -17.30 -1.02
N LEU A 409 21.70 -16.52 -1.39
CA LEU A 409 20.47 -16.37 -0.62
C LEU A 409 19.26 -16.67 -1.48
N LYS A 410 18.30 -17.39 -0.90
CA LYS A 410 16.94 -17.55 -1.41
C LYS A 410 15.96 -17.10 -0.34
N ALA A 411 14.94 -16.35 -0.73
CA ALA A 411 13.87 -15.95 0.15
C ALA A 411 12.56 -16.67 -0.25
N LYS A 412 11.75 -17.02 0.74
CA LYS A 412 10.42 -17.59 0.55
C LYS A 412 9.44 -17.03 1.57
N PRO A 413 8.15 -16.92 1.24
CA PRO A 413 7.15 -16.58 2.24
C PRO A 413 7.01 -17.75 3.22
N ILE A 414 6.75 -17.43 4.49
CA ILE A 414 6.34 -18.42 5.49
C ILE A 414 4.82 -18.56 5.38
N THR A 415 4.37 -19.71 4.89
CA THR A 415 2.94 -20.03 4.73
C THR A 415 2.48 -21.12 5.70
N ASP A 416 3.40 -21.87 6.30
CA ASP A 416 3.06 -22.92 7.27
C ASP A 416 2.75 -22.32 8.64
N GLN A 417 1.48 -22.08 8.87
CA GLN A 417 0.95 -21.51 10.12
C GLN A 417 0.98 -22.50 11.29
N ASN A 418 1.21 -23.80 11.03
CA ASN A 418 1.25 -24.83 12.06
C ASN A 418 2.65 -24.99 12.69
N ASP A 419 3.70 -24.52 12.00
CA ASP A 419 5.05 -24.54 12.55
C ASP A 419 5.20 -23.47 13.65
N VAL A 420 5.13 -23.91 14.90
CA VAL A 420 5.32 -23.07 16.09
C VAL A 420 6.66 -22.33 16.06
N SER A 421 7.69 -22.89 15.41
CA SER A 421 9.02 -22.29 15.33
C SER A 421 9.11 -21.09 14.39
N LEU A 422 8.11 -20.93 13.51
CA LEU A 422 7.99 -19.87 12.49
C LEU A 422 6.89 -18.84 12.81
N ARG A 423 6.12 -19.04 13.89
CA ARG A 423 5.08 -18.09 14.32
C ARG A 423 5.65 -16.68 14.51
N GLY A 424 4.97 -15.69 13.95
CA GLY A 424 5.35 -14.28 14.02
C GLY A 424 6.45 -13.86 13.03
N PHE A 425 6.93 -14.77 12.16
CA PHE A 425 7.84 -14.43 11.07
C PHE A 425 7.10 -14.49 9.74
N THR A 426 7.50 -13.66 8.78
CA THR A 426 6.84 -13.56 7.47
C THR A 426 7.64 -14.22 6.35
N HIS A 427 8.96 -14.29 6.49
CA HIS A 427 9.86 -14.78 5.45
C HIS A 427 10.91 -15.74 6.00
N LEU A 428 11.30 -16.71 5.18
CA LEU A 428 12.41 -17.61 5.45
C LEU A 428 13.53 -17.32 4.45
N LEU A 429 14.69 -16.94 4.96
CA LEU A 429 15.90 -16.72 4.18
C LEU A 429 16.79 -17.97 4.29
N THR A 430 17.07 -18.63 3.18
CA THR A 430 18.00 -19.76 3.10
C THR A 430 19.35 -19.24 2.61
N LEU A 431 20.37 -19.36 3.46
CA LEU A 431 21.75 -19.00 3.13
C LEU A 431 22.58 -20.25 2.88
N ARG A 432 23.37 -20.23 1.81
CA ARG A 432 24.21 -21.36 1.39
C ARG A 432 25.59 -20.89 0.94
N THR A 433 26.65 -21.57 1.40
CA THR A 433 28.04 -21.38 0.96
C THR A 433 28.77 -22.71 0.80
N THR A 434 29.87 -22.70 0.04
CA THR A 434 30.87 -23.78 -0.01
C THR A 434 32.23 -23.36 0.56
N ASP A 435 32.35 -22.11 1.03
CA ASP A 435 33.56 -21.51 1.60
C ASP A 435 33.32 -21.13 3.08
N LEU A 436 32.98 -22.13 3.90
CA LEU A 436 32.66 -21.89 5.31
C LEU A 436 33.90 -21.45 6.11
N LYS A 437 33.83 -20.27 6.72
CA LYS A 437 34.86 -19.69 7.60
C LYS A 437 34.25 -19.00 8.81
N GLU A 438 35.09 -18.63 9.77
CA GLU A 438 34.66 -17.78 10.88
C GLU A 438 34.52 -16.35 10.42
N GLU A 439 33.36 -15.75 10.64
CA GLU A 439 33.08 -14.39 10.17
C GLU A 439 31.87 -13.74 10.85
N LYS A 440 31.79 -12.42 10.71
CA LYS A 440 30.57 -11.66 10.95
C LYS A 440 29.85 -11.52 9.61
N LEU A 441 28.78 -12.28 9.43
CA LEU A 441 27.96 -12.24 8.23
C LEU A 441 26.91 -11.15 8.39
N GLN A 442 26.79 -10.27 7.42
CA GLN A 442 25.81 -9.20 7.38
C GLN A 442 24.97 -9.35 6.14
N ILE A 443 23.65 -9.44 6.33
CA ILE A 443 22.66 -9.49 5.25
C ILE A 443 21.89 -8.17 5.29
N ASP A 444 22.07 -7.36 4.26
CA ASP A 444 21.34 -6.11 4.09
C ASP A 444 20.22 -6.31 3.06
N VAL A 445 19.01 -5.86 3.39
CA VAL A 445 17.97 -5.58 2.38
C VAL A 445 18.21 -4.15 1.91
N VAL A 446 18.49 -3.96 0.63
CA VAL A 446 18.90 -2.66 0.09
C VAL A 446 17.77 -1.98 -0.67
N GLY A 447 17.62 -0.67 -0.49
CA GLY A 447 16.61 0.12 -1.18
C GLY A 447 16.99 0.31 -2.65
N LYS A 448 16.31 -0.34 -3.57
CA LYS A 448 16.51 -0.16 -5.01
C LYS A 448 15.21 -0.27 -5.80
N VAL A 449 15.28 0.11 -7.07
CA VAL A 449 14.18 -0.06 -8.04
C VAL A 449 13.98 -1.56 -8.33
N PRO A 450 12.77 -2.11 -8.14
CA PRO A 450 12.48 -3.52 -8.36
C PRO A 450 12.30 -3.86 -9.84
N GLY A 451 12.46 -5.14 -10.19
CA GLY A 451 12.39 -5.61 -11.58
C GLY A 451 11.08 -5.29 -12.32
N TRP A 452 9.95 -5.23 -11.61
CA TRP A 452 8.65 -4.94 -12.21
C TRP A 452 8.57 -3.53 -12.82
N VAL A 453 9.32 -2.57 -12.29
CA VAL A 453 9.37 -1.20 -12.83
C VAL A 453 9.98 -1.21 -14.23
N TYR A 454 11.07 -1.96 -14.41
CA TYR A 454 11.71 -2.14 -15.72
C TYR A 454 10.82 -2.93 -16.67
N ALA A 455 10.12 -3.96 -16.19
CA ALA A 455 9.16 -4.73 -16.99
C ALA A 455 7.95 -3.89 -17.44
N SER A 456 7.56 -2.88 -16.65
CA SER A 456 6.45 -1.96 -16.95
C SER A 456 6.88 -0.72 -17.73
N SER A 457 8.16 -0.58 -18.06
CA SER A 457 8.70 0.58 -18.76
C SER A 457 8.91 0.28 -20.23
N SER A 458 8.65 1.27 -21.07
CA SER A 458 9.01 1.26 -22.48
C SER A 458 10.03 2.35 -22.79
N GLU A 459 10.91 2.09 -23.75
CA GLU A 459 11.78 3.10 -24.36
C GLU A 459 11.39 3.40 -25.82
N ASP A 460 10.40 2.67 -26.35
CA ASP A 460 9.85 2.85 -27.69
C ASP A 460 8.42 2.28 -27.76
N ASP A 461 7.45 3.19 -27.71
CA ASP A 461 6.02 2.89 -27.75
C ASP A 461 5.39 3.05 -29.14
N THR A 462 6.22 3.22 -30.19
CA THR A 462 5.72 3.45 -31.55
C THR A 462 4.94 2.27 -32.15
N GLN A 463 5.05 1.09 -31.53
CA GLN A 463 4.35 -0.15 -31.91
C GLN A 463 3.20 -0.51 -30.96
N ILE A 464 2.65 0.46 -30.23
CA ILE A 464 1.58 0.26 -29.23
C ILE A 464 0.37 -0.56 -29.74
N GLU A 465 0.03 -0.47 -31.03
CA GLU A 465 -1.10 -1.20 -31.64
C GLU A 465 -0.75 -2.64 -32.07
N THR A 466 0.53 -2.95 -32.28
CA THR A 466 0.97 -4.21 -32.88
C THR A 466 1.76 -5.10 -31.93
N ALA A 467 2.44 -4.52 -30.95
CA ALA A 467 3.20 -5.23 -29.93
C ALA A 467 2.34 -5.37 -28.67
N ALA A 468 1.84 -6.58 -28.41
CA ALA A 468 0.88 -6.82 -27.32
C ALA A 468 1.46 -6.50 -25.93
N ASP A 469 2.77 -6.65 -25.73
CA ASP A 469 3.44 -6.31 -24.48
C ASP A 469 3.57 -4.79 -24.28
N GLU A 470 3.60 -4.02 -25.36
CA GLU A 470 3.74 -2.56 -25.30
C GLU A 470 2.51 -1.88 -24.69
N ALA A 471 1.31 -2.44 -24.92
CA ALA A 471 0.09 -1.99 -24.27
C ALA A 471 0.20 -2.02 -22.73
N THR A 472 0.95 -2.98 -22.18
CA THR A 472 1.11 -3.16 -20.73
C THR A 472 2.20 -2.27 -20.11
N LYS A 473 2.85 -1.41 -20.91
CA LYS A 473 3.97 -0.57 -20.51
C LYS A 473 3.63 0.93 -20.54
N THR A 474 4.46 1.67 -19.83
CA THR A 474 4.47 3.12 -19.79
C THR A 474 5.79 3.64 -20.33
N PHE A 475 5.74 4.49 -21.35
CA PHE A 475 6.93 5.08 -21.95
C PHE A 475 7.70 5.95 -20.94
N GLY A 476 8.96 5.57 -20.69
CA GLY A 476 9.89 6.26 -19.80
C GLY A 476 9.68 6.04 -18.30
N PHE A 477 8.82 5.09 -17.88
CA PHE A 477 8.49 4.88 -16.47
C PHE A 477 9.70 4.55 -15.58
N SER A 478 10.66 3.75 -16.08
CA SER A 478 11.89 3.45 -15.34
C SER A 478 12.68 4.73 -15.03
N TYR A 479 12.79 5.66 -15.98
CA TYR A 479 13.52 6.93 -15.80
C TYR A 479 12.87 7.81 -14.73
N LEU A 480 11.55 7.82 -14.65
CA LEU A 480 10.80 8.51 -13.59
C LEU A 480 11.14 7.91 -12.21
N VAL A 481 10.97 6.60 -12.03
CA VAL A 481 11.19 5.94 -10.74
C VAL A 481 12.67 5.96 -10.35
N GLU A 482 13.58 5.82 -11.31
CA GLU A 482 15.02 5.96 -11.09
C GLU A 482 15.42 7.37 -10.67
N GLY A 483 14.79 8.41 -11.23
CA GLY A 483 15.01 9.79 -10.81
C GLY A 483 14.72 9.98 -9.31
N VAL A 484 13.61 9.43 -8.84
CA VAL A 484 13.27 9.40 -7.42
C VAL A 484 14.27 8.55 -6.64
N SER A 485 14.47 7.30 -7.03
CA SER A 485 15.35 6.35 -6.35
C SER A 485 16.78 6.88 -6.21
N ASP A 486 17.33 7.55 -7.22
CA ASP A 486 18.69 8.11 -7.18
C ASP A 486 18.83 9.27 -6.18
N ALA A 487 17.73 9.95 -5.81
CA ALA A 487 17.73 10.97 -4.77
C ALA A 487 17.83 10.36 -3.37
N PHE A 488 17.17 9.22 -3.16
CA PHE A 488 17.14 8.51 -1.87
C PHE A 488 18.34 7.57 -1.67
N TYR A 489 18.81 6.95 -2.76
CA TYR A 489 19.80 5.89 -2.76
C TYR A 489 20.98 6.26 -3.68
N PRO A 490 21.76 7.30 -3.34
CA PRO A 490 22.85 7.74 -4.18
C PRO A 490 23.90 6.64 -4.33
N ARG A 491 24.34 6.38 -5.57
CA ARG A 491 25.31 5.31 -5.91
C ARG A 491 26.64 5.36 -5.12
N SER A 492 26.98 6.52 -4.55
CA SER A 492 28.17 6.72 -3.73
C SER A 492 28.03 6.21 -2.29
N GLN A 493 26.84 5.79 -1.86
CA GLN A 493 26.56 5.38 -0.49
C GLN A 493 25.84 4.02 -0.46
N ALA A 494 26.03 3.28 0.63
CA ALA A 494 25.20 2.13 0.91
C ALA A 494 23.79 2.60 1.31
N ASN A 495 22.80 1.82 0.91
CA ASN A 495 21.37 2.07 1.04
C ASN A 495 20.64 0.93 1.78
N PRO A 496 21.15 0.44 2.93
CA PRO A 496 20.47 -0.63 3.66
C PRO A 496 19.17 -0.10 4.29
N LEU A 497 18.05 -0.73 3.95
CA LEU A 497 16.77 -0.51 4.64
C LEU A 497 16.68 -1.34 5.91
N TYR A 498 17.15 -2.59 5.81
CA TYR A 498 17.20 -3.54 6.91
C TYR A 498 18.54 -4.24 6.97
N THR A 499 19.02 -4.51 8.18
CA THR A 499 20.26 -5.26 8.41
C THR A 499 20.01 -6.42 9.36
N ILE A 500 20.42 -7.62 8.95
CA ILE A 500 20.37 -8.85 9.76
C ILE A 500 21.82 -9.28 10.05
N PRO A 501 22.34 -9.00 11.25
CA PRO A 501 23.69 -9.39 11.64
C PRO A 501 23.71 -10.83 12.17
N LEU A 502 24.66 -11.62 11.69
CA LEU A 502 24.93 -12.99 12.15
C LEU A 502 26.42 -13.17 12.44
N THR A 503 26.76 -14.11 13.32
CA THR A 503 28.15 -14.52 13.56
C THR A 503 28.31 -16.01 13.32
N ILE A 504 29.27 -16.39 12.48
CA ILE A 504 29.65 -17.77 12.21
C ILE A 504 30.94 -18.08 12.96
N LYS A 505 30.93 -19.14 13.78
CA LYS A 505 32.11 -19.69 14.47
C LYS A 505 32.23 -21.17 14.12
N ARG A 506 33.45 -21.67 13.92
CA ARG A 506 33.70 -23.03 13.44
C ARG A 506 34.11 -23.99 14.53
#